data_AF-A0A8S3U536-F1
#
_entry.id   AF-A0A8S3U536-F1
#
_cell.length_a   1.000
_cell.length_b   1.000
_cell.length_c   1.000
_cell.angle_alpha   90.00
_cell.angle_beta   90.00
_cell.angle_gamma   90.00
#
_symmetry.space_group_name_H-M   'P 1'
#
loop_
_entity.id
_entity.type
_entity.pdbx_description
1 polymer ?
#
loop_
_entity_poly.entity_id
_entity_poly.type
_entity_poly.pdbx_seq_one_letter_code
_entity_poly.pdbx_strand_id
1 'polypeptide(L)'
;MKKCLLPSKAELYNLPHSKLASLYHEYVSSLQFGCDNIIRLGEEADGGWDICDDTPYRPSTKCLVYSFGIDFDFSFDDAISKKYGCEVHSFDPSMKVKEGLRTNNVWFHPYAIGPNTRIQRGTHWPMFTLKDLKIKLNHQNRQLTVVKLDVEEWEMLALPNMISDGTLKSVKQLLIEFHITMRPEPDKQRYIRGLNILIDLYEQGFRIFWTKRNLFCRFTSLEEDIERTGCHEISFVNINTLSTVL
;
A
#
# COMPACT_ATOMS: atom_id res chain seq x y z
N MET A 1 15.80 -9.02 -17.37
CA MET A 1 15.05 -8.18 -16.41
C MET A 1 14.89 -6.80 -17.01
N LYS A 2 13.67 -6.26 -17.15
CA LYS A 2 13.49 -4.84 -17.50
C LYS A 2 14.13 -4.00 -16.38
N LYS A 3 14.97 -3.04 -16.75
CA LYS A 3 15.63 -2.11 -15.82
C LYS A 3 14.54 -1.28 -15.11
N CYS A 4 14.74 -0.97 -13.82
CA CYS A 4 13.90 0.03 -13.14
C CYS A 4 13.91 1.32 -13.99
N LEU A 5 12.73 1.90 -14.25
CA LEU A 5 12.61 3.11 -15.07
C LEU A 5 13.13 4.36 -14.34
N LEU A 6 13.39 4.27 -13.03
CA LEU A 6 13.87 5.38 -12.21
C LEU A 6 15.41 5.46 -12.18
N PRO A 7 15.97 6.68 -12.06
CA PRO A 7 17.38 6.89 -11.73
C PRO A 7 17.77 6.22 -10.40
N SER A 8 19.07 6.03 -10.19
CA SER A 8 19.57 5.57 -8.89
C SER A 8 19.28 6.58 -7.78
N LYS A 9 19.19 6.10 -6.54
CA LYS A 9 18.92 6.96 -5.37
C LYS A 9 19.90 8.13 -5.24
N ALA A 10 21.18 7.91 -5.58
CA ALA A 10 22.20 8.96 -5.55
C ALA A 10 21.95 10.05 -6.61
N GLU A 11 21.51 9.65 -7.81
CA GLU A 11 21.21 10.59 -8.90
C GLU A 11 20.01 11.49 -8.57
N LEU A 12 19.02 10.99 -7.83
CA LEU A 12 17.82 11.77 -7.47
C LEU A 12 18.14 13.08 -6.75
N TYR A 13 19.16 13.10 -5.89
CA TYR A 13 19.54 14.30 -5.13
C TYR A 13 20.05 15.44 -6.02
N ASN A 14 20.56 15.12 -7.21
CA ASN A 14 21.10 16.08 -8.16
C ASN A 14 20.06 16.62 -9.14
N LEU A 15 18.83 16.09 -9.13
CA LEU A 15 17.78 16.51 -10.06
C LEU A 15 17.05 17.78 -9.56
N PRO A 16 16.57 18.64 -10.48
CA PRO A 16 15.69 19.76 -10.13
C PRO A 16 14.32 19.25 -9.68
N HIS A 17 13.56 20.11 -9.01
CA HIS A 17 12.23 19.78 -8.45
C HIS A 17 11.25 19.30 -9.54
N SER A 18 11.06 20.06 -10.62
CA SER A 18 10.21 19.67 -11.76
C SER A 18 10.55 18.30 -12.34
N LYS A 19 11.84 17.94 -12.42
CA LYS A 19 12.24 16.61 -12.92
C LYS A 19 11.86 15.49 -11.94
N LEU A 20 11.99 15.73 -10.63
CA LEU A 20 11.57 14.78 -9.60
C LEU A 20 10.05 14.60 -9.60
N ALA A 21 9.30 15.70 -9.72
CA ALA A 21 7.84 15.67 -9.86
C ALA A 21 7.43 14.84 -11.09
N SER A 22 8.00 15.15 -12.26
CA SER A 22 7.74 14.42 -13.50
C SER A 22 8.05 12.93 -13.38
N LEU A 23 9.23 12.57 -12.84
CA LEU A 23 9.61 11.16 -12.64
C LEU A 23 8.63 10.43 -11.72
N TYR A 24 8.22 11.05 -10.62
CA TYR A 24 7.27 10.45 -9.68
C TYR A 24 5.92 10.19 -10.36
N HIS A 25 5.33 11.21 -10.98
CA HIS A 25 4.01 11.12 -11.59
C HIS A 25 3.97 10.19 -12.81
N GLU A 26 5.04 10.17 -13.61
CA GLU A 26 5.18 9.22 -14.71
C GLU A 26 5.26 7.78 -14.18
N TYR A 27 6.06 7.54 -13.14
CA TYR A 27 6.24 6.20 -12.58
C TYR A 27 4.96 5.62 -11.99
N VAL A 28 4.25 6.36 -11.14
CA VAL A 28 3.00 5.88 -10.51
C VAL A 28 1.85 5.74 -11.51
N SER A 29 1.96 6.36 -12.69
CA SER A 29 1.00 6.22 -13.79
C SER A 29 1.39 5.12 -14.79
N SER A 30 2.56 4.50 -14.64
CA SER A 30 3.10 3.54 -15.60
C SER A 30 2.91 2.10 -15.12
N LEU A 31 2.13 1.31 -15.87
CA LEU A 31 1.97 -0.12 -15.62
C LEU A 31 3.27 -0.88 -15.92
N GLN A 32 3.59 -1.83 -15.06
CA GLN A 32 4.85 -2.59 -15.08
C GLN A 32 4.62 -4.10 -15.19
N PHE A 33 3.38 -4.54 -14.97
CA PHE A 33 2.94 -5.92 -15.04
C PHE A 33 1.56 -5.97 -15.71
N GLY A 34 1.34 -6.96 -16.59
CA GLY A 34 0.04 -7.22 -17.19
C GLY A 34 -0.72 -8.23 -16.35
N CYS A 35 -1.83 -7.83 -15.77
CA CYS A 35 -2.80 -8.73 -15.14
C CYS A 35 -4.02 -8.81 -16.05
N ASP A 36 -4.34 -10.00 -16.54
CA ASP A 36 -5.45 -10.24 -17.47
C ASP A 36 -6.80 -10.11 -16.76
N ASN A 37 -6.87 -10.54 -15.49
CA ASN A 37 -8.08 -10.48 -14.67
C ASN A 37 -7.88 -9.53 -13.49
N ILE A 38 -8.09 -8.23 -13.72
CA ILE A 38 -8.20 -7.24 -12.64
C ILE A 38 -9.64 -7.24 -12.16
N ILE A 39 -9.86 -7.42 -10.86
CA ILE A 39 -11.19 -7.34 -10.27
C ILE A 39 -11.22 -6.29 -9.17
N ARG A 40 -12.30 -5.53 -9.14
CA ARG A 40 -12.60 -4.60 -8.05
C ARG A 40 -13.43 -5.29 -6.97
N LEU A 41 -13.01 -5.17 -5.72
CA LEU A 41 -13.71 -5.72 -4.55
C LEU A 41 -14.08 -4.58 -3.60
N GLY A 42 -15.32 -4.60 -3.11
CA GLY A 42 -15.89 -3.50 -2.32
C GLY A 42 -16.70 -2.54 -3.19
N GLU A 43 -16.81 -1.30 -2.77
CA GLU A 43 -17.58 -0.26 -3.46
C GLU A 43 -17.02 0.11 -4.85
N GLU A 44 -17.88 0.58 -5.76
CA GLU A 44 -17.47 0.96 -7.12
C GLU A 44 -16.56 2.19 -7.15
N ALA A 45 -16.68 3.10 -6.17
CA ALA A 45 -16.01 4.40 -6.19
C ALA A 45 -14.87 4.51 -5.17
N ASP A 46 -15.12 5.06 -4.01
CA ASP A 46 -14.19 5.06 -2.87
C ASP A 46 -14.48 3.83 -2.00
N GLY A 47 -13.49 3.29 -1.29
CA GLY A 47 -13.63 2.12 -0.42
C GLY A 47 -13.41 0.75 -1.09
N GLY A 48 -13.58 0.64 -2.40
CA GLY A 48 -13.23 -0.57 -3.16
C GLY A 48 -11.80 -0.58 -3.69
N TRP A 49 -11.24 -1.77 -3.90
CA TRP A 49 -9.84 -1.96 -4.29
C TRP A 49 -9.66 -3.03 -5.37
N ASP A 50 -8.71 -2.77 -6.26
CA ASP A 50 -8.44 -3.61 -7.43
C ASP A 50 -7.33 -4.63 -7.12
N ILE A 51 -7.64 -5.92 -7.29
CA ILE A 51 -6.68 -7.01 -7.10
C ILE A 51 -6.42 -7.74 -8.42
N CYS A 52 -5.23 -8.31 -8.55
CA CYS A 52 -4.93 -9.21 -9.64
C CYS A 52 -5.46 -10.62 -9.30
N ASP A 53 -6.46 -11.06 -10.06
CA ASP A 53 -7.09 -12.37 -9.92
C ASP A 53 -6.44 -13.41 -10.84
N ASP A 54 -5.26 -13.16 -11.40
CA ASP A 54 -4.52 -14.15 -12.19
C ASP A 54 -3.81 -15.16 -11.28
N THR A 55 -3.75 -16.42 -11.72
CA THR A 55 -2.82 -17.39 -11.14
C THR A 55 -1.38 -16.95 -11.45
N PRO A 56 -0.46 -16.99 -10.48
CA PRO A 56 -0.57 -17.52 -9.10
C PRO A 56 -0.78 -16.46 -8.00
N TYR A 57 -1.13 -15.22 -8.36
CA TYR A 57 -1.36 -14.11 -7.43
C TYR A 57 -2.74 -14.14 -6.78
N ARG A 58 -3.72 -14.76 -7.45
CA ARG A 58 -5.09 -14.99 -6.97
C ARG A 58 -5.11 -15.50 -5.52
N PRO A 59 -5.87 -14.86 -4.62
CA PRO A 59 -6.10 -15.40 -3.27
C PRO A 59 -6.77 -16.79 -3.30
N SER A 60 -6.46 -17.64 -2.32
CA SER A 60 -7.05 -18.99 -2.18
C SER A 60 -7.60 -19.20 -0.76
N THR A 61 -8.31 -20.29 -0.48
CA THR A 61 -9.09 -20.52 0.76
C THR A 61 -8.33 -20.49 2.11
N LYS A 62 -7.03 -20.21 2.12
CA LYS A 62 -6.21 -19.97 3.34
C LYS A 62 -5.48 -18.61 3.31
N CYS A 63 -5.94 -17.68 2.46
CA CYS A 63 -5.36 -16.34 2.37
C CYS A 63 -5.50 -15.57 3.67
N LEU A 64 -4.47 -14.76 3.93
CA LEU A 64 -4.43 -13.81 5.04
C LEU A 64 -4.34 -12.40 4.44
N VAL A 65 -5.26 -11.53 4.83
CA VAL A 65 -5.38 -10.16 4.32
C VAL A 65 -5.28 -9.18 5.48
N TYR A 66 -4.40 -8.20 5.38
CA TYR A 66 -4.34 -7.07 6.30
C TYR A 66 -4.80 -5.80 5.56
N SER A 67 -5.76 -5.08 6.14
CA SER A 67 -6.39 -3.90 5.56
C SER A 67 -6.29 -2.74 6.55
N PHE A 68 -5.51 -1.71 6.23
CA PHE A 68 -5.25 -0.57 7.12
C PHE A 68 -5.96 0.69 6.63
N GLY A 69 -6.54 1.44 7.58
CA GLY A 69 -7.37 2.63 7.39
C GLY A 69 -8.62 2.29 6.60
N ILE A 70 -9.64 1.86 7.34
CA ILE A 70 -10.89 1.41 6.75
C ILE A 70 -11.99 2.46 6.89
N ASP A 71 -11.88 3.40 7.83
CA ASP A 71 -12.86 4.48 8.08
C ASP A 71 -14.33 4.04 7.98
N PHE A 72 -14.69 2.99 8.72
CA PHE A 72 -16.03 2.36 8.72
C PHE A 72 -16.48 1.70 7.39
N ASP A 73 -15.68 1.75 6.34
CA ASP A 73 -15.90 1.01 5.10
C ASP A 73 -15.20 -0.35 5.13
N PHE A 74 -15.99 -1.40 5.33
CA PHE A 74 -15.56 -2.80 5.29
C PHE A 74 -15.88 -3.49 3.96
N SER A 75 -16.31 -2.76 2.94
CA SER A 75 -16.82 -3.34 1.69
C SER A 75 -15.76 -4.21 0.99
N PHE A 76 -14.52 -3.73 0.90
CA PHE A 76 -13.39 -4.51 0.38
C PHE A 76 -13.12 -5.75 1.25
N ASP A 77 -12.99 -5.56 2.56
CA ASP A 77 -12.69 -6.60 3.55
C ASP A 77 -13.70 -7.75 3.49
N ASP A 78 -14.98 -7.41 3.39
CA ASP A 78 -16.06 -8.38 3.25
C ASP A 78 -16.08 -9.05 1.89
N ALA A 79 -15.87 -8.29 0.82
CA ALA A 79 -15.89 -8.82 -0.54
C ALA A 79 -14.75 -9.84 -0.75
N ILE A 80 -13.53 -9.54 -0.30
CA ILE A 80 -12.39 -10.46 -0.44
C ILE A 80 -12.57 -11.70 0.44
N SER A 81 -13.08 -11.53 1.67
CA SER A 81 -13.40 -12.65 2.55
C SER A 81 -14.48 -13.55 1.95
N LYS A 82 -15.57 -12.97 1.44
CA LYS A 82 -16.69 -13.72 0.84
C LYS A 82 -16.29 -14.43 -0.45
N LYS A 83 -15.49 -13.79 -1.31
CA LYS A 83 -15.12 -14.36 -2.62
C LYS A 83 -14.11 -15.49 -2.50
N TYR A 84 -13.11 -15.37 -1.61
CA TYR A 84 -12.00 -16.32 -1.54
C TYR A 84 -11.93 -17.12 -0.24
N GLY A 85 -12.74 -16.79 0.76
CA GLY A 85 -12.65 -17.38 2.10
C GLY A 85 -11.45 -16.87 2.90
N CYS A 86 -10.93 -15.68 2.59
CA CYS A 86 -9.78 -15.12 3.32
C CYS A 86 -10.12 -14.84 4.77
N GLU A 87 -9.13 -15.06 5.62
CA GLU A 87 -9.05 -14.45 6.95
C GLU A 87 -8.54 -13.02 6.80
N VAL A 88 -9.33 -12.06 7.26
CA VAL A 88 -9.11 -10.63 7.05
C VAL A 88 -8.98 -9.94 8.40
N HIS A 89 -7.95 -9.12 8.53
CA HIS A 89 -7.74 -8.24 9.68
C HIS A 89 -7.76 -6.81 9.21
N SER A 90 -8.78 -6.08 9.65
CA SER A 90 -9.02 -4.68 9.35
C SER A 90 -8.54 -3.83 10.53
N PHE A 91 -7.81 -2.75 10.24
CA PHE A 91 -7.09 -1.96 11.23
C PHE A 91 -7.40 -0.48 11.07
N ASP A 92 -7.96 0.14 12.12
CA ASP A 92 -8.15 1.59 12.14
C ASP A 92 -8.27 2.11 13.58
N PRO A 93 -7.32 2.90 14.06
CA PRO A 93 -7.33 3.42 15.43
C PRO A 93 -8.35 4.56 15.64
N SER A 94 -8.86 5.17 14.58
CA SER A 94 -9.67 6.39 14.61
C SER A 94 -11.15 6.10 14.90
N MET A 95 -11.63 4.91 14.55
CA MET A 95 -13.05 4.54 14.58
C MET A 95 -13.63 4.41 15.99
N LYS A 96 -12.81 4.37 17.06
CA LYS A 96 -13.26 4.17 18.45
C LYS A 96 -14.17 2.93 18.63
N VAL A 97 -14.00 1.93 17.76
CA VAL A 97 -14.70 0.64 17.84
C VAL A 97 -13.86 -0.34 18.66
N LYS A 98 -14.52 -1.24 19.39
CA LYS A 98 -13.83 -2.29 20.15
C LYS A 98 -13.27 -3.35 19.20
N GLU A 99 -12.08 -3.83 19.50
CA GLU A 99 -11.50 -5.01 18.84
C GLU A 99 -12.43 -6.22 18.90
N GLY A 100 -12.54 -6.98 17.81
CA GLY A 100 -13.27 -8.24 17.80
C GLY A 100 -13.59 -8.77 16.41
N LEU A 101 -14.17 -9.97 16.40
CA LEU A 101 -14.73 -10.59 15.20
C LEU A 101 -15.96 -9.79 14.77
N ARG A 102 -15.97 -9.34 13.51
CA ARG A 102 -17.06 -8.54 12.94
C ARG A 102 -18.02 -9.41 12.13
N THR A 103 -17.47 -10.28 11.28
CA THR A 103 -18.19 -11.35 10.54
C THR A 103 -17.35 -12.63 10.56
N ASN A 104 -17.81 -13.73 9.96
CA ASN A 104 -17.19 -15.07 10.09
C ASN A 104 -15.65 -15.10 10.02
N ASN A 105 -15.04 -14.37 9.08
CA ASN A 105 -13.59 -14.36 8.85
C ASN A 105 -12.98 -12.95 8.83
N VAL A 106 -13.72 -11.93 9.27
CA VAL A 106 -13.26 -10.52 9.27
C VAL A 106 -13.16 -10.01 10.70
N TRP A 107 -11.95 -9.65 11.11
CA TRP A 107 -11.62 -9.10 12.42
C TRP A 107 -11.34 -7.62 12.33
N PHE A 108 -11.79 -6.86 13.32
CA PHE A 108 -11.45 -5.45 13.46
C PHE A 108 -10.49 -5.24 14.63
N HIS A 109 -9.51 -4.36 14.43
CA HIS A 109 -8.54 -3.94 15.44
C HIS A 109 -8.37 -2.42 15.45
N PRO A 110 -8.48 -1.75 16.62
CA PRO A 110 -8.24 -0.31 16.74
C PRO A 110 -6.74 0.01 16.83
N TYR A 111 -5.95 -0.53 15.90
CA TYR A 111 -4.50 -0.42 15.87
C TYR A 111 -4.05 0.35 14.63
N ALA A 112 -2.97 1.10 14.79
CA ALA A 112 -2.35 1.86 13.71
C ALA A 112 -1.07 1.18 13.22
N ILE A 113 -0.70 1.40 11.96
CA ILE A 113 0.56 0.93 11.37
C ILE A 113 1.56 2.09 11.30
N GLY A 114 2.82 1.83 11.64
CA GLY A 114 3.87 2.86 11.60
C GLY A 114 5.28 2.30 11.65
N PRO A 115 6.29 3.19 11.78
CA PRO A 115 7.70 2.81 11.68
C PRO A 115 8.23 2.08 12.92
N ASN A 116 7.50 2.11 14.04
CA ASN A 116 7.85 1.40 15.27
C ASN A 116 6.59 1.22 16.14
N THR A 117 6.63 0.21 17.01
CA THR A 117 5.56 -0.10 17.95
C THR A 117 5.63 0.83 19.16
N ARG A 118 4.59 1.64 19.36
CA ARG A 118 4.52 2.66 20.42
C ARG A 118 3.09 3.16 20.62
N ILE A 119 2.85 3.86 21.73
CA ILE A 119 1.70 4.77 21.81
C ILE A 119 2.08 6.08 21.11
N GLN A 120 1.32 6.48 20.09
CA GLN A 120 1.57 7.70 19.35
C GLN A 120 1.27 8.94 20.20
N ARG A 121 2.24 9.84 20.30
CA ARG A 121 2.03 11.14 20.95
C ARG A 121 0.99 11.96 20.17
N GLY A 122 0.11 12.65 20.90
CA GLY A 122 -0.99 13.43 20.31
C GLY A 122 -2.27 12.61 20.22
N THR A 123 -2.30 11.59 19.35
CA THR A 123 -3.52 10.77 19.13
C THR A 123 -3.76 9.72 20.20
N HIS A 124 -2.71 9.29 20.93
CA HIS A 124 -2.71 8.17 21.86
C HIS A 124 -3.03 6.81 21.21
N TRP A 125 -2.94 6.73 19.88
CA TRP A 125 -3.20 5.49 19.16
C TRP A 125 -2.09 4.45 19.42
N PRO A 126 -2.46 3.17 19.64
CA PRO A 126 -1.50 2.08 19.66
C PRO A 126 -0.99 1.81 18.24
N MET A 127 0.24 2.23 17.96
CA MET A 127 0.95 1.99 16.71
C MET A 127 1.73 0.69 16.80
N PHE A 128 1.81 -0.04 15.68
CA PHE A 128 2.63 -1.23 15.53
C PHE A 128 3.44 -1.20 14.24
N THR A 129 4.56 -1.92 14.20
CA THR A 129 5.16 -2.35 12.94
C THR A 129 4.37 -3.51 12.34
N LEU A 130 4.52 -3.77 11.03
CA LEU A 130 3.89 -4.94 10.41
C LEU A 130 4.40 -6.24 11.05
N LYS A 131 5.70 -6.29 11.36
CA LYS A 131 6.32 -7.44 12.04
C LYS A 131 5.67 -7.73 13.39
N ASP A 132 5.48 -6.70 14.22
CA ASP A 132 4.91 -6.86 15.55
C ASP A 132 3.41 -7.19 15.49
N LEU A 133 2.68 -6.68 14.50
CA LEU A 133 1.29 -7.12 14.25
C LEU A 133 1.22 -8.59 13.87
N LYS A 134 2.11 -9.07 13.00
CA LYS A 134 2.20 -10.50 12.71
C LYS A 134 2.47 -11.31 13.98
N ILE A 135 3.33 -10.84 14.88
CA ILE A 135 3.59 -11.52 16.16
C ILE A 135 2.36 -11.51 17.07
N LYS A 136 1.76 -10.33 17.27
CA LYS A 136 0.60 -10.12 18.14
C LYS A 136 -0.61 -10.94 17.73
N LEU A 137 -0.80 -11.15 16.43
CA LEU A 137 -1.90 -11.94 15.86
C LEU A 137 -1.51 -13.39 15.54
N ASN A 138 -0.32 -13.84 15.98
CA ASN A 138 0.18 -15.21 15.78
C ASN A 138 0.31 -15.63 14.29
N HIS A 139 0.70 -14.69 13.44
CA HIS A 139 0.84 -14.82 11.99
C HIS A 139 2.28 -14.81 11.50
N GLN A 140 3.30 -14.84 12.37
CA GLN A 140 4.72 -14.85 11.99
C GLN A 140 5.06 -15.81 10.85
N ASN A 141 4.49 -17.02 10.87
CA ASN A 141 4.76 -18.09 9.90
C ASN A 141 3.73 -18.15 8.74
N ARG A 142 2.81 -17.20 8.66
CA ARG A 142 1.82 -17.11 7.59
C ARG A 142 2.24 -16.08 6.55
N GLN A 143 2.01 -16.42 5.28
CA GLN A 143 2.19 -15.49 4.18
C GLN A 143 1.02 -14.51 4.14
N LEU A 144 1.32 -13.21 4.10
CA LEU A 144 0.32 -12.20 3.80
C LEU A 144 0.01 -12.27 2.31
N THR A 145 -1.24 -12.57 1.97
CA THR A 145 -1.69 -12.64 0.58
C THR A 145 -1.93 -11.25 0.02
N VAL A 146 -2.64 -10.41 0.77
CA VAL A 146 -2.90 -9.02 0.41
C VAL A 146 -2.59 -8.13 1.61
N VAL A 147 -1.91 -7.01 1.36
CA VAL A 147 -1.82 -5.89 2.29
C VAL A 147 -2.40 -4.67 1.60
N LYS A 148 -3.52 -4.15 2.10
CA LYS A 148 -4.08 -2.84 1.71
C LYS A 148 -3.60 -1.79 2.72
N LEU A 149 -3.11 -0.66 2.23
CA LEU A 149 -2.58 0.43 3.03
C LEU A 149 -3.10 1.78 2.53
N ASP A 150 -4.02 2.35 3.28
CA ASP A 150 -4.55 3.70 3.09
C ASP A 150 -4.62 4.35 4.47
N VAL A 151 -3.60 5.12 4.84
CA VAL A 151 -3.38 5.55 6.23
C VAL A 151 -2.98 7.02 6.33
N GLU A 152 -3.40 7.82 5.35
CA GLU A 152 -3.32 9.28 5.39
C GLU A 152 -1.88 9.79 5.64
N GLU A 153 -1.01 9.65 4.63
CA GLU A 153 0.42 10.00 4.63
C GLU A 153 1.35 9.14 5.52
N TRP A 154 0.81 8.28 6.38
CA TRP A 154 1.63 7.39 7.22
C TRP A 154 2.31 6.27 6.42
N GLU A 155 1.94 6.05 5.15
CA GLU A 155 2.63 5.12 4.23
C GLU A 155 4.10 5.50 4.11
N MET A 156 4.39 6.81 4.10
CA MET A 156 5.73 7.38 3.98
C MET A 156 6.63 7.08 5.18
N LEU A 157 6.04 6.59 6.28
CA LEU A 157 6.75 6.15 7.49
C LEU A 157 6.68 4.64 7.69
N ALA A 158 5.53 4.02 7.40
CA ALA A 158 5.33 2.58 7.54
C ALA A 158 6.13 1.78 6.49
N LEU A 159 6.02 2.14 5.20
CA LEU A 159 6.64 1.37 4.12
C LEU A 159 8.16 1.23 4.27
N PRO A 160 8.94 2.29 4.58
CA PRO A 160 10.38 2.15 4.81
C PRO A 160 10.73 1.09 5.88
N ASN A 161 9.95 1.00 6.96
CA ASN A 161 10.15 -0.02 7.98
C ASN A 161 9.82 -1.42 7.47
N MET A 162 8.66 -1.59 6.81
CA MET A 162 8.20 -2.89 6.28
C MET A 162 9.13 -3.43 5.16
N ILE A 163 9.74 -2.50 4.39
CA ILE A 163 10.78 -2.78 3.40
C ILE A 163 12.06 -3.23 4.11
N SER A 164 12.54 -2.44 5.07
CA SER A 164 13.82 -2.65 5.75
C SER A 164 13.86 -3.91 6.59
N ASP A 165 12.76 -4.27 7.26
CA ASP A 165 12.69 -5.47 8.10
C ASP A 165 12.35 -6.75 7.32
N GLY A 166 12.09 -6.60 6.01
CA GLY A 166 11.82 -7.69 5.08
C GLY A 166 10.41 -8.28 5.16
N THR A 167 9.50 -7.71 5.95
CA THR A 167 8.13 -8.22 6.07
C THR A 167 7.35 -8.19 4.76
N LEU A 168 7.60 -7.19 3.90
CA LEU A 168 6.95 -7.10 2.58
C LEU A 168 7.42 -8.17 1.58
N LYS A 169 8.63 -8.73 1.73
CA LYS A 169 9.19 -9.69 0.74
C LYS A 169 8.28 -10.88 0.47
N SER A 170 7.51 -11.29 1.48
CA SER A 170 6.59 -12.43 1.40
C SER A 170 5.17 -12.07 0.96
N VAL A 171 4.84 -10.78 0.86
CA VAL A 171 3.50 -10.29 0.47
C VAL A 171 3.28 -10.53 -1.01
N LYS A 172 2.17 -11.20 -1.39
CA LYS A 172 1.84 -11.48 -2.80
C LYS A 172 1.33 -10.26 -3.54
N GLN A 173 0.38 -9.53 -2.95
CA GLN A 173 -0.17 -8.31 -3.51
C GLN A 173 -0.17 -7.20 -2.46
N LEU A 174 0.27 -6.02 -2.88
CA LEU A 174 0.34 -4.82 -2.04
C LEU A 174 -0.52 -3.76 -2.71
N LEU A 175 -1.51 -3.23 -2.01
CA LEU A 175 -2.42 -2.20 -2.49
C LEU A 175 -2.19 -0.98 -1.59
N ILE A 176 -1.90 0.19 -2.18
CA ILE A 176 -1.52 1.37 -1.41
C ILE A 176 -2.26 2.57 -1.97
N GLU A 177 -2.88 3.39 -1.13
CA GLU A 177 -3.11 4.78 -1.51
C GLU A 177 -1.87 5.58 -1.16
N PHE A 178 -1.08 5.91 -2.17
CA PHE A 178 0.19 6.57 -1.96
C PHE A 178 0.03 8.08 -1.89
N HIS A 179 -0.10 8.58 -0.66
CA HIS A 179 -0.21 9.99 -0.31
C HIS A 179 1.15 10.72 -0.37
N ILE A 180 1.61 11.11 -1.56
CA ILE A 180 2.82 11.96 -1.66
C ILE A 180 2.58 13.35 -1.08
N THR A 181 1.35 13.85 -1.19
CA THR A 181 0.82 15.04 -0.50
C THR A 181 -0.70 15.03 -0.58
N MET A 182 -1.38 15.63 0.39
CA MET A 182 -2.79 15.99 0.21
C MET A 182 -2.93 17.36 -0.49
N ARG A 183 -2.10 18.33 -0.07
CA ARG A 183 -1.95 19.70 -0.59
C ARG A 183 -1.00 20.47 0.35
N PRO A 184 -0.14 21.38 -0.14
CA PRO A 184 0.16 21.76 -1.54
C PRO A 184 1.14 20.79 -2.23
N GLU A 185 1.70 21.15 -3.40
CA GLU A 185 2.71 20.36 -4.10
C GLU A 185 3.88 19.92 -3.17
N PRO A 186 4.39 18.68 -3.28
CA PRO A 186 5.53 18.21 -2.48
C PRO A 186 6.80 19.03 -2.74
N ASP A 187 7.62 19.20 -1.71
CA ASP A 187 8.98 19.72 -1.88
C ASP A 187 9.93 18.67 -2.51
N LYS A 188 11.16 19.09 -2.81
CA LYS A 188 12.20 18.23 -3.38
C LYS A 188 12.49 17.00 -2.52
N GLN A 189 12.53 17.14 -1.19
CA GLN A 189 12.86 16.03 -0.29
C GLN A 189 11.72 15.00 -0.22
N ARG A 190 10.47 15.46 -0.25
CA ARG A 190 9.28 14.62 -0.25
C ARG A 190 9.21 13.78 -1.53
N TYR A 191 9.44 14.38 -2.69
CA TYR A 191 9.54 13.62 -3.95
C TYR A 191 10.67 12.59 -3.92
N ILE A 192 11.87 12.95 -3.46
CA ILE A 192 12.98 11.99 -3.32
C ILE A 192 12.60 10.83 -2.39
N ARG A 193 11.92 11.10 -1.28
CA ARG A 193 11.46 10.05 -0.36
C ARG A 193 10.47 9.10 -1.02
N GLY A 194 9.48 9.64 -1.74
CA GLY A 194 8.50 8.84 -2.47
C GLY A 194 9.15 7.97 -3.54
N LEU A 195 10.05 8.56 -4.34
CA LEU A 195 10.82 7.84 -5.36
C LEU A 195 11.72 6.75 -4.76
N ASN A 196 12.38 7.01 -3.63
CA ASN A 196 13.18 5.99 -2.94
C ASN A 196 12.34 4.79 -2.50
N ILE A 197 11.13 5.02 -1.97
CA ILE A 197 10.19 3.94 -1.60
C ILE A 197 9.80 3.13 -2.85
N LEU A 198 9.49 3.80 -3.96
CA LEU A 198 9.12 3.14 -5.22
C LEU A 198 10.27 2.31 -5.81
N ILE A 199 11.51 2.81 -5.72
CA ILE A 199 12.72 2.06 -6.08
C ILE A 199 12.85 0.81 -5.20
N ASP A 200 12.74 0.95 -3.88
CA ASP A 200 12.87 -0.16 -2.95
C ASP A 200 11.79 -1.23 -3.16
N LEU A 201 10.54 -0.84 -3.41
CA LEU A 201 9.47 -1.76 -3.77
C LEU A 201 9.79 -2.51 -5.08
N TYR A 202 10.29 -1.81 -6.10
CA TYR A 202 10.69 -2.43 -7.36
C TYR A 202 11.81 -3.46 -7.16
N GLU A 203 12.83 -3.13 -6.35
CA GLU A 203 13.93 -4.02 -6.00
C GLU A 203 13.47 -5.24 -5.22
N GLN A 204 12.43 -5.12 -4.39
CA GLN A 204 11.80 -6.24 -3.69
C GLN A 204 10.87 -7.10 -4.55
N GLY A 205 10.66 -6.73 -5.82
CA GLY A 205 9.87 -7.50 -6.79
C GLY A 205 8.45 -7.01 -6.99
N PHE A 206 8.05 -5.90 -6.37
CA PHE A 206 6.73 -5.32 -6.62
C PHE A 206 6.67 -4.67 -8.00
N ARG A 207 5.60 -4.93 -8.74
CA ARG A 207 5.31 -4.36 -10.06
C ARG A 207 3.89 -3.84 -10.09
N ILE A 208 3.73 -2.60 -10.54
CA ILE A 208 2.42 -1.96 -10.67
C ILE A 208 1.63 -2.68 -11.78
N PHE A 209 0.43 -3.16 -11.47
CA PHE A 209 -0.51 -3.69 -12.47
C PHE A 209 -1.78 -2.83 -12.61
N TRP A 210 -2.04 -1.96 -11.63
CA TRP A 210 -3.17 -1.03 -11.64
C TRP A 210 -2.84 0.26 -10.91
N THR A 211 -3.41 1.37 -11.38
CA THR A 211 -3.26 2.70 -10.78
C THR A 211 -4.49 3.55 -11.06
N LYS A 212 -4.96 4.30 -10.06
CA LYS A 212 -6.09 5.23 -10.14
C LYS A 212 -5.74 6.50 -9.37
N ARG A 213 -6.06 7.66 -9.96
CA ARG A 213 -5.85 8.97 -9.31
C ARG A 213 -6.98 9.25 -8.33
N ASN A 214 -6.66 9.67 -7.11
CA ASN A 214 -7.65 10.22 -6.18
C ASN A 214 -7.69 11.74 -6.30
N LEU A 215 -8.69 12.24 -7.03
CA LEU A 215 -8.84 13.67 -7.36
C LEU A 215 -9.13 14.58 -6.14
N PHE A 216 -9.30 14.02 -4.94
CA PHE A 216 -9.37 14.79 -3.70
C PHE A 216 -8.07 15.54 -3.42
N CYS A 217 -6.93 14.94 -3.74
CA CYS A 217 -5.59 15.51 -3.53
C CYS A 217 -5.06 16.28 -4.74
N ARG A 218 -5.94 16.99 -5.48
CA ARG A 218 -5.52 17.79 -6.64
C ARG A 218 -4.73 19.02 -6.21
N PHE A 219 -3.69 19.34 -6.98
CA PHE A 219 -2.90 20.56 -6.83
C PHE A 219 -2.38 21.03 -8.19
N THR A 220 -2.07 22.32 -8.30
CA THR A 220 -1.39 22.89 -9.47
C THR A 220 0.12 22.89 -9.23
N SER A 221 0.89 22.38 -10.18
CA SER A 221 2.35 22.38 -10.12
C SER A 221 2.91 23.81 -10.12
N LEU A 222 3.90 24.08 -9.29
CA LEU A 222 4.52 25.39 -9.11
C LEU A 222 5.28 25.87 -10.36
N GLU A 223 5.97 24.97 -11.05
CA GLU A 223 6.85 25.32 -12.19
C GLU A 223 6.18 25.17 -13.56
N GLU A 224 5.25 24.23 -13.71
CA GLU A 224 4.71 23.82 -15.03
C GLU A 224 3.27 24.30 -15.26
N ASP A 225 2.59 24.86 -14.25
CA ASP A 225 1.18 25.28 -14.29
C ASP A 225 0.21 24.19 -14.80
N ILE A 226 0.49 22.92 -14.46
CA ILE A 226 -0.38 21.78 -14.78
C ILE A 226 -1.03 21.21 -13.53
N GLU A 227 -2.25 20.69 -13.68
CA GLU A 227 -2.95 19.98 -12.61
C GLU A 227 -2.35 18.58 -12.42
N ARG A 228 -2.02 18.26 -11.16
CA ARG A 228 -1.49 16.97 -10.72
C ARG A 228 -2.31 16.47 -9.53
N THR A 229 -2.09 15.21 -9.16
CA THR A 229 -2.78 14.55 -8.04
C THR A 229 -1.76 14.00 -7.05
N GLY A 230 -1.90 14.32 -5.77
CA GLY A 230 -0.99 13.92 -4.70
C GLY A 230 -1.28 12.55 -4.09
N CYS A 231 -2.40 11.93 -4.46
CA CYS A 231 -2.86 10.64 -3.93
C CYS A 231 -3.20 9.71 -5.11
N HIS A 232 -2.68 8.49 -5.05
CA HIS A 232 -2.91 7.46 -6.07
C HIS A 232 -3.16 6.12 -5.38
N GLU A 233 -4.28 5.47 -5.71
CA GLU A 233 -4.46 4.05 -5.43
C GLU A 233 -3.56 3.28 -6.41
N ILE A 234 -2.58 2.53 -5.90
CA ILE A 234 -1.61 1.77 -6.69
C ILE A 234 -1.62 0.33 -6.21
N SER A 235 -1.84 -0.60 -7.15
CA SER A 235 -1.85 -2.04 -6.85
C SER A 235 -0.65 -2.73 -7.48
N PHE A 236 0.04 -3.51 -6.66
CA PHE A 236 1.27 -4.19 -6.99
C PHE A 236 1.12 -5.70 -6.85
N VAL A 237 1.71 -6.46 -7.78
CA VAL A 237 2.03 -7.88 -7.59
C VAL A 237 3.50 -8.04 -7.26
N ASN A 238 3.84 -9.01 -6.41
CA ASN A 238 5.22 -9.36 -6.10
C ASN A 238 5.70 -10.56 -6.92
N ILE A 239 6.51 -10.30 -7.95
CA ILE A 239 6.99 -11.34 -8.88
C ILE A 239 7.96 -12.34 -8.24
N ASN A 240 8.52 -12.05 -7.06
CA ASN A 240 9.43 -12.95 -6.36
C ASN A 240 8.72 -14.03 -5.53
N THR A 241 7.42 -13.85 -5.24
CA THR A 241 6.65 -14.83 -4.45
C THR A 241 6.42 -16.17 -5.17
N LEU A 242 6.85 -16.27 -6.43
CA LEU A 242 6.76 -17.48 -7.24
C LEU A 242 8.00 -18.38 -7.08
N SER A 243 9.09 -17.82 -6.55
CA SER A 243 10.39 -18.49 -6.47
C SER A 243 10.58 -19.33 -5.21
N THR A 244 9.61 -19.36 -4.29
CA THR A 244 9.66 -20.11 -3.02
C THR A 244 8.99 -21.49 -3.09
N VAL A 245 8.65 -21.97 -4.28
CA VAL A 245 8.16 -23.34 -4.52
C VAL A 245 9.17 -24.08 -5.41
N LEU A 246 10.37 -24.31 -4.88
CA LEU A 246 11.32 -25.32 -5.35
C LEU A 246 11.99 -25.96 -4.14
#